data_AF-A0A9P5MQX8-F1
#
_entry.id   AF-A0A9P5MQX8-F1
#
_cell.length_a   1.000
_cell.length_b   1.000
_cell.length_c   1.000
_cell.angle_alpha   90.00
_cell.angle_beta   90.00
_cell.angle_gamma   90.00
#
_symmetry.space_group_name_H-M   'P 1'
#
loop_
_entity.id
_entity.type
_entity.pdbx_description
1 polymer ?
#
loop_
_entity_poly.entity_id
_entity_poly.type
_entity_poly.pdbx_seq_one_letter_code
_entity_poly.pdbx_strand_id
1 'polypeptide(L)'
;MAIDEEYPVLEYLIMAQSSEDHSTALVLPETFQAPHLRHLMLLGFALPIRSRLLATVVGLITLSLYMDPSTYFQPSTLLQWISLMPQLEMLLIASLFPVPLHRDVETQLMHTSITTYFTLPNLRWFAFQGGSAYLEAVVSRITTPLLEKFSIEFFKQITFSVPRLAQFMNCNKAPQVRQCQVRVFR
;
A
#
# COMPACT_ATOMS: atom_id res chain seq x y z
N MET A 1 1.12 -7.19 25.55
CA MET A 1 1.88 -6.01 26.02
C MET A 1 1.46 -4.86 25.12
N ALA A 2 0.82 -3.82 25.66
CA ALA A 2 0.28 -2.73 24.86
C ALA A 2 1.38 -1.69 24.55
N ILE A 3 1.52 -1.30 23.29
CA ILE A 3 2.47 -0.27 22.85
C ILE A 3 1.80 1.11 23.03
N ASP A 4 1.73 1.62 24.26
CA ASP A 4 0.89 2.77 24.64
C ASP A 4 1.70 4.00 25.08
N GLU A 5 2.97 4.08 24.68
CA GLU A 5 3.93 5.12 25.10
C GLU A 5 4.63 5.80 23.93
N GLU A 6 5.46 6.81 24.22
CA GLU A 6 6.33 7.48 23.25
C GLU A 6 7.65 6.72 23.09
N TYR A 7 8.04 6.49 21.84
CA TYR A 7 9.25 5.80 21.46
C TYR A 7 10.13 6.73 20.62
N PRO A 8 10.86 7.67 21.25
CA PRO A 8 11.54 8.75 20.52
C PRO A 8 12.60 8.24 19.57
N VAL A 9 13.28 7.14 19.89
CA VAL A 9 14.38 6.57 19.08
C VAL A 9 13.96 5.46 18.12
N LEU A 10 12.66 5.14 18.05
CA LEU A 10 12.18 4.01 17.24
C LEU A 10 12.15 4.37 15.75
N GLU A 11 13.06 3.80 14.98
CA GLU A 11 13.12 4.00 13.53
C GLU A 11 12.39 2.91 12.71
N TYR A 12 12.22 1.73 13.29
CA TYR A 12 11.67 0.53 12.65
C TYR A 12 10.55 -0.06 13.46
N LEU A 13 9.38 -0.23 12.86
CA LEU A 13 8.23 -0.90 13.49
C LEU A 13 7.70 -2.00 12.56
N ILE A 14 7.59 -3.20 13.12
CA ILE A 14 6.94 -4.35 12.48
C ILE A 14 5.77 -4.74 13.36
N MET A 15 4.58 -4.75 12.79
CA MET A 15 3.37 -5.22 13.45
C MET A 15 2.77 -6.36 12.66
N ALA A 16 2.55 -7.47 13.35
CA ALA A 16 2.00 -8.69 12.79
C ALA A 16 0.89 -9.21 13.69
N GLN A 17 -0.27 -9.48 13.11
CA GLN A 17 -1.35 -10.18 13.79
C GLN A 17 -1.00 -11.67 13.88
N SER A 18 -1.07 -12.23 15.09
CA SER A 18 -0.96 -13.68 15.29
C SER A 18 -2.19 -14.36 14.70
N SER A 19 -1.96 -15.44 13.94
CA SER A 19 -2.98 -16.18 13.20
C SER A 19 -4.04 -16.87 14.07
N GLU A 20 -3.91 -16.86 15.39
CA GLU A 20 -4.84 -17.56 16.28
C GLU A 20 -6.12 -16.78 16.58
N ASP A 21 -6.11 -15.46 16.38
CA ASP A 21 -7.28 -14.62 16.69
C ASP A 21 -7.61 -13.70 15.51
N HIS A 22 -8.47 -14.20 14.62
CA HIS A 22 -8.99 -13.45 13.47
C HIS A 22 -10.14 -12.49 13.85
N SER A 23 -10.50 -12.41 15.14
CA SER A 23 -11.72 -11.69 15.55
C SER A 23 -11.48 -10.21 15.85
N THR A 24 -10.23 -9.80 16.10
CA THR A 24 -9.89 -8.42 16.44
C THR A 24 -8.81 -7.90 15.50
N ALA A 25 -9.15 -6.93 14.65
CA ALA A 25 -8.14 -6.23 13.88
C ALA A 25 -7.17 -5.55 14.86
N LEU A 26 -5.86 -5.75 14.65
CA LEU A 26 -4.88 -4.98 15.40
C LEU A 26 -5.09 -3.47 15.10
N VAL A 27 -5.16 -2.68 16.16
CA VAL A 27 -5.30 -1.21 16.13
C VAL A 27 -4.17 -0.64 16.96
N LEU A 28 -3.47 0.38 16.44
CA LEU A 28 -2.46 1.06 17.24
C LEU A 28 -3.17 1.91 18.29
N PRO A 29 -2.66 1.92 19.52
CA PRO A 29 -3.12 2.84 20.54
C PRO A 29 -3.03 4.29 20.04
N GLU A 30 -4.02 5.10 20.39
CA GLU A 30 -4.07 6.51 19.96
C GLU A 30 -2.91 7.35 20.53
N THR A 31 -2.28 6.88 21.60
CA THR A 31 -1.15 7.51 22.30
C THR A 31 0.20 7.23 21.64
N PHE A 32 0.28 6.21 20.78
CA PHE A 32 1.55 5.77 20.22
C PHE A 32 2.22 6.90 19.43
N GLN A 33 3.45 7.21 19.80
CA GLN A 33 4.28 8.19 19.12
C GLN A 33 5.68 7.64 18.90
N ALA A 34 6.19 7.86 17.70
CA ALA A 34 7.51 7.45 17.24
C ALA A 34 7.99 8.47 16.20
N PRO A 35 8.41 9.67 16.63
CA PRO A 35 8.71 10.79 15.73
C PRO A 35 9.87 10.52 14.75
N HIS A 36 10.70 9.52 15.04
CA HIS A 36 11.79 9.08 14.17
C HIS A 36 11.46 7.80 13.39
N LEU A 37 10.20 7.37 13.34
CA LEU A 37 9.81 6.19 12.60
C LEU A 37 10.01 6.40 11.09
N ARG A 38 10.86 5.58 10.48
CA ARG A 38 11.22 5.64 9.06
C ARG A 38 10.72 4.43 8.28
N HIS A 39 10.58 3.29 8.96
CA HIS A 39 10.23 2.03 8.32
C HIS A 39 9.08 1.35 9.06
N LEU A 40 7.99 1.13 8.34
CA LEU A 40 6.77 0.52 8.88
C LEU A 40 6.38 -0.70 8.05
N MET A 41 6.25 -1.84 8.72
CA MET A 41 5.71 -3.06 8.14
C MET A 41 4.47 -3.50 8.90
N LEU A 42 3.37 -3.68 8.17
CA LEU A 42 2.09 -4.11 8.69
C LEU A 42 1.69 -5.44 8.06
N LEU A 43 1.45 -6.45 8.88
CA LEU A 43 1.06 -7.80 8.48
C LEU A 43 -0.28 -8.15 9.13
N GLY A 44 -1.33 -8.27 8.31
CA GLY A 44 -2.68 -8.55 8.77
C GLY A 44 -3.23 -7.45 9.67
N PHE A 45 -3.17 -6.19 9.22
CA PHE A 45 -3.56 -5.05 10.03
C PHE A 45 -4.62 -4.19 9.33
N ALA A 46 -5.68 -3.82 10.04
CA ALA A 46 -6.65 -2.83 9.55
C ALA A 46 -6.23 -1.43 10.01
N LEU A 47 -5.98 -0.53 9.07
CA LEU A 47 -5.56 0.83 9.39
C LEU A 47 -6.75 1.67 9.93
N PRO A 48 -6.70 2.20 11.15
CA PRO A 48 -7.67 3.18 11.60
C PRO A 48 -7.32 4.54 10.99
N ILE A 49 -8.26 5.09 10.22
CA ILE A 49 -8.17 6.45 9.62
C ILE A 49 -7.93 7.53 10.70
N ARG A 50 -8.22 7.24 11.97
CA ARG A 50 -8.10 8.16 13.11
C ARG A 50 -6.85 7.97 13.98
N SER A 51 -5.94 7.05 13.63
CA SER A 51 -4.75 6.82 14.46
C SER A 51 -3.78 8.01 14.42
N ARG A 52 -3.22 8.41 15.58
CA ARG A 52 -2.16 9.44 15.65
C ARG A 52 -0.86 9.03 14.98
N LEU A 53 -0.78 7.81 14.46
CA LEU A 53 0.24 7.36 13.53
C LEU A 53 0.45 8.35 12.38
N LEU A 54 -0.60 9.07 11.95
CA LEU A 54 -0.50 10.14 10.96
C LEU A 54 0.45 11.28 11.35
N ALA A 55 0.69 11.54 12.64
CA ALA A 55 1.68 12.53 13.07
C ALA A 55 3.12 12.04 12.82
N THR A 56 3.34 10.72 12.89
CA THR A 56 4.65 10.09 12.70
C THR A 56 4.96 9.73 11.26
N VAL A 57 3.97 9.71 10.36
CA VAL A 57 4.18 9.24 8.97
C VAL A 57 4.92 10.24 8.06
N VAL A 58 5.12 11.49 8.50
CA VAL A 58 5.80 12.52 7.69
C VAL A 58 7.25 12.12 7.37
N GLY A 59 7.92 11.45 8.30
CA GLY A 59 9.29 10.95 8.14
C GLY A 59 9.41 9.54 7.54
N LEU A 60 8.29 8.92 7.15
CA LEU A 60 8.27 7.54 6.71
C LEU A 60 8.91 7.39 5.32
N ILE A 61 9.89 6.51 5.22
CA ILE A 61 10.66 6.21 4.01
C ILE A 61 10.21 4.89 3.39
N THR A 62 9.93 3.89 4.23
CA THR A 62 9.49 2.57 3.78
C THR A 62 8.17 2.20 4.40
N LEU A 63 7.25 1.79 3.53
CA LEU A 63 5.96 1.25 3.92
C LEU A 63 5.76 -0.11 3.25
N SER A 64 5.58 -1.14 4.07
CA SER A 64 5.24 -2.49 3.63
C SER A 64 3.90 -2.91 4.21
N LEU A 65 2.94 -3.18 3.33
CA LEU A 65 1.58 -3.58 3.67
C LEU A 65 1.33 -4.99 3.19
N TYR A 66 1.04 -5.89 4.12
CA TYR A 66 0.65 -7.26 3.83
C TYR A 66 -0.78 -7.46 4.32
N MET A 67 -1.71 -7.41 3.38
CA MET A 67 -3.15 -7.52 3.61
C MET A 67 -3.58 -8.98 3.65
N ASP A 68 -4.56 -9.24 4.50
CA ASP A 68 -5.37 -10.46 4.50
C ASP A 68 -6.82 -10.12 4.07
N PRO A 69 -7.71 -11.11 3.88
CA PRO A 69 -9.08 -10.85 3.46
C PRO A 69 -9.88 -9.99 4.45
N SER A 70 -9.57 -10.03 5.75
CA SER A 70 -10.28 -9.28 6.79
C SER A 70 -9.81 -7.84 6.93
N THR A 71 -8.60 -7.56 6.46
CA THR A 71 -7.94 -6.25 6.55
C THR A 71 -7.89 -5.54 5.21
N TYR A 72 -8.57 -6.06 4.20
CA TYR A 72 -8.65 -5.46 2.88
C TYR A 72 -9.42 -4.13 2.93
N PHE A 73 -8.75 -3.04 2.60
CA PHE A 73 -9.34 -1.69 2.59
C PHE A 73 -9.39 -1.12 1.17
N GLN A 74 -10.23 -0.11 0.94
CA GLN A 74 -10.36 0.49 -0.38
C GLN A 74 -9.07 1.22 -0.82
N PRO A 75 -8.70 1.20 -2.12
CA PRO A 75 -7.59 1.96 -2.66
C PRO A 75 -7.63 3.45 -2.32
N SER A 76 -8.82 4.06 -2.25
CA SER A 76 -8.97 5.46 -1.84
C SER A 76 -8.39 5.73 -0.45
N THR A 77 -8.64 4.84 0.51
CA THR A 77 -8.09 4.92 1.86
C THR A 77 -6.57 4.80 1.86
N LEU A 78 -6.02 3.87 1.05
CA LEU A 78 -4.57 3.77 0.86
C LEU A 78 -3.97 5.08 0.37
N LEU A 79 -4.58 5.65 -0.69
CA LEU A 79 -4.08 6.83 -1.38
C LEU A 79 -4.08 8.06 -0.47
N GLN A 80 -5.16 8.23 0.31
CA GLN A 80 -5.22 9.26 1.34
C GLN A 80 -4.08 9.10 2.34
N TRP A 81 -3.79 7.87 2.76
CA TRP A 81 -2.75 7.63 3.75
C TRP A 81 -1.33 7.90 3.20
N ILE A 82 -0.99 7.35 2.04
CA ILE A 82 0.34 7.57 1.44
C ILE A 82 0.55 9.03 1.01
N SER A 83 -0.53 9.79 0.78
CA SER A 83 -0.42 11.24 0.51
C SER A 83 0.14 12.04 1.69
N LEU A 84 0.08 11.48 2.90
CA LEU A 84 0.63 12.06 4.12
C LEU A 84 2.12 11.71 4.31
N MET A 85 2.72 10.95 3.38
CA MET A 85 4.10 10.45 3.45
C MET A 85 4.95 11.05 2.33
N PRO A 86 5.28 12.35 2.37
CA PRO A 86 6.02 12.99 1.28
C PRO A 86 7.44 12.42 1.10
N GLN A 87 8.01 11.80 2.13
CA GLN A 87 9.35 11.19 2.11
C GLN A 87 9.34 9.71 1.70
N LEU A 88 8.19 9.15 1.31
CA LEU A 88 8.09 7.74 0.98
C LEU A 88 8.93 7.39 -0.25
N GLU A 89 9.94 6.55 -0.07
CA GLU A 89 10.81 6.06 -1.14
C GLU A 89 10.46 4.64 -1.58
N MET A 90 9.94 3.83 -0.67
CA MET A 90 9.58 2.44 -0.93
C MET A 90 8.16 2.15 -0.46
N LEU A 91 7.33 1.66 -1.38
CA LEU A 91 5.98 1.18 -1.13
C LEU A 91 5.88 -0.28 -1.57
N LEU A 92 5.58 -1.17 -0.64
CA LEU A 92 5.22 -2.56 -0.91
C LEU A 92 3.78 -2.81 -0.48
N ILE A 93 3.00 -3.40 -1.39
CA ILE A 93 1.63 -3.80 -1.13
C ILE A 93 1.49 -5.26 -1.56
N ALA A 94 1.19 -6.15 -0.62
CA ALA A 94 1.03 -7.56 -0.88
C ALA A 94 -0.26 -8.09 -0.26
N SER A 95 -0.97 -8.94 -0.97
CA SER A 95 -2.03 -9.78 -0.43
C SER A 95 -1.47 -11.16 -0.14
N LEU A 96 -1.53 -11.61 1.11
CA LEU A 96 -1.01 -12.93 1.51
C LEU A 96 -1.89 -14.08 1.04
N PHE A 97 -3.17 -13.78 0.78
CA PHE A 97 -4.17 -14.77 0.43
C PHE A 97 -4.80 -14.43 -0.93
N PRO A 98 -5.25 -15.45 -1.67
CA PRO A 98 -6.14 -15.23 -2.80
C PRO A 98 -7.45 -14.71 -2.24
N VAL A 99 -7.64 -13.38 -2.24
CA VAL A 99 -8.92 -12.80 -1.89
C VAL A 99 -9.88 -13.15 -3.03
N PRO A 100 -10.98 -13.89 -2.79
CA PRO A 100 -12.05 -13.96 -3.77
C PRO A 100 -12.66 -12.57 -3.83
N LEU A 101 -12.17 -11.72 -4.72
CA LEU A 101 -12.81 -10.44 -4.97
C LEU A 101 -14.21 -10.76 -5.47
N HIS A 102 -15.21 -10.43 -4.65
CA HIS A 102 -16.59 -10.42 -5.12
C HIS A 102 -16.65 -9.49 -6.33
N ARG A 103 -17.26 -9.94 -7.43
CA ARG A 103 -17.30 -9.21 -8.70
C ARG A 103 -17.76 -7.76 -8.53
N ASP A 104 -18.64 -7.52 -7.55
CA ASP A 104 -19.15 -6.19 -7.20
C ASP A 104 -18.07 -5.24 -6.67
N VAL A 105 -17.07 -5.74 -5.93
CA VAL A 105 -15.96 -4.93 -5.40
C VAL A 105 -15.08 -4.46 -6.56
N GLU A 106 -14.74 -5.34 -7.51
CA GLU A 106 -13.98 -4.94 -8.71
C GLU A 106 -14.74 -3.89 -9.52
N THR A 107 -16.05 -4.07 -9.66
CA THR A 107 -16.93 -3.18 -10.40
C THR A 107 -16.95 -1.79 -9.73
N GLN A 108 -17.10 -1.72 -8.40
CA GLN A 108 -17.04 -0.46 -7.65
C GLN A 108 -15.67 0.23 -7.75
N LEU A 109 -14.57 -0.53 -7.67
CA LEU A 109 -13.21 0.01 -7.79
C LEU A 109 -12.96 0.62 -9.18
N MET A 110 -13.52 0.01 -10.23
CA MET A 110 -13.36 0.46 -11.62
C MET A 110 -14.22 1.68 -11.95
N HIS A 111 -15.44 1.77 -11.40
CA HIS A 111 -16.42 2.81 -11.72
C HIS A 111 -16.34 4.08 -10.87
N THR A 112 -15.53 4.09 -9.81
CA THR A 112 -15.34 5.30 -9.01
C THR A 112 -14.61 6.35 -9.86
N SER A 113 -15.33 7.39 -10.27
CA SER A 113 -14.79 8.50 -11.07
C SER A 113 -13.50 9.03 -10.46
N ILE A 114 -12.45 9.12 -11.28
CA ILE A 114 -11.14 9.60 -10.85
C ILE A 114 -11.24 11.12 -10.73
N THR A 115 -11.30 11.64 -9.51
CA THR A 115 -11.31 13.09 -9.25
C THR A 115 -10.06 13.58 -8.51
N THR A 116 -9.23 12.69 -7.99
CA THR A 116 -8.05 13.06 -7.21
C THR A 116 -6.84 12.25 -7.63
N TYR A 117 -5.76 12.96 -7.96
CA TYR A 117 -4.45 12.40 -8.25
C TYR A 117 -3.48 12.77 -7.13
N PHE A 118 -2.63 11.81 -6.75
CA PHE A 118 -1.65 11.95 -5.68
C PHE A 118 -0.25 11.86 -6.28
N THR A 119 0.58 12.85 -6.01
CA THR A 119 2.00 12.78 -6.39
C THR A 119 2.79 12.19 -5.24
N LEU A 120 3.56 11.15 -5.51
CA LEU A 120 4.52 10.56 -4.58
C LEU A 120 5.92 10.96 -5.06
N PRO A 121 6.41 12.14 -4.63
CA PRO A 121 7.54 12.81 -5.26
C PRO A 121 8.84 12.02 -5.11
N ASN A 122 9.01 11.31 -3.99
CA ASN A 122 10.23 10.58 -3.65
C ASN A 122 10.15 9.07 -3.90
N LEU A 123 9.03 8.56 -4.42
CA LEU A 123 8.84 7.12 -4.56
C LEU A 123 9.76 6.57 -5.65
N ARG A 124 10.76 5.79 -5.24
CA ARG A 124 11.76 5.15 -6.10
C ARG A 124 11.46 3.67 -6.33
N TRP A 125 10.80 3.01 -5.39
CA TRP A 125 10.45 1.60 -5.53
C TRP A 125 8.99 1.36 -5.17
N PHE A 126 8.24 0.83 -6.14
CA PHE A 126 6.89 0.32 -5.92
C PHE A 126 6.82 -1.18 -6.23
N ALA A 127 6.40 -1.97 -5.24
CA ALA A 127 6.17 -3.40 -5.36
C ALA A 127 4.70 -3.73 -5.05
N PHE A 128 4.08 -4.55 -5.89
CA PHE A 128 2.70 -4.98 -5.72
C PHE A 128 2.57 -6.49 -5.90
N GLN A 129 1.84 -7.14 -5.00
CA GLN A 129 1.41 -8.54 -5.13
C GLN A 129 -0.08 -8.64 -4.80
N GLY A 130 -0.92 -9.06 -5.74
CA GLY A 130 -2.36 -9.15 -5.50
C GLY A 130 -3.23 -9.12 -6.75
N GLY A 131 -4.47 -8.68 -6.60
CA GLY A 131 -5.45 -8.61 -7.69
C GLY A 131 -5.27 -7.38 -8.59
N SER A 132 -5.41 -7.57 -9.91
CA SER A 132 -5.27 -6.52 -10.92
C SER A 132 -6.18 -5.31 -10.71
N ALA A 133 -7.43 -5.53 -10.27
CA ALA A 133 -8.39 -4.45 -10.07
C ALA A 133 -7.94 -3.44 -8.99
N TYR A 134 -7.32 -3.93 -7.91
CA TYR A 134 -6.77 -3.07 -6.87
C TYR A 134 -5.59 -2.25 -7.39
N LEU A 135 -4.65 -2.92 -8.07
CA LEU A 135 -3.49 -2.26 -8.68
C LEU A 135 -3.94 -1.17 -9.64
N GLU A 136 -4.86 -1.48 -10.56
CA GLU A 136 -5.42 -0.53 -11.53
C GLU A 136 -6.03 0.70 -10.85
N ALA A 137 -6.77 0.50 -9.76
CA ALA A 137 -7.34 1.60 -8.98
C ALA A 137 -6.24 2.48 -8.36
N VAL A 138 -5.16 1.89 -7.82
CA VAL A 138 -4.03 2.62 -7.24
C VAL A 138 -3.23 3.37 -8.32
N VAL A 139 -2.72 2.67 -9.34
CA VAL A 139 -1.84 3.27 -10.37
C VAL A 139 -2.54 4.34 -11.19
N SER A 140 -3.87 4.27 -11.32
CA SER A 140 -4.64 5.29 -12.02
C SER A 140 -4.73 6.64 -11.31
N ARG A 141 -4.32 6.68 -10.04
CA ARG A 141 -4.48 7.86 -9.17
C ARG A 141 -3.15 8.32 -8.59
N ILE A 142 -2.03 7.70 -8.93
CA ILE A 142 -0.70 8.13 -8.47
C ILE A 142 0.17 8.59 -9.62
N THR A 143 0.99 9.59 -9.35
CA THR A 143 2.12 10.00 -10.18
C THR A 143 3.40 9.81 -9.38
N THR A 144 4.41 9.20 -10.00
CA THR A 144 5.64 8.77 -9.32
C THR A 144 6.85 9.19 -10.17
N PRO A 145 7.21 10.49 -10.15
CA PRO A 145 8.18 11.04 -11.10
C PRO A 145 9.59 10.45 -10.97
N LEU A 146 9.93 9.93 -9.79
CA LEU A 146 11.24 9.36 -9.47
C LEU A 146 11.24 7.81 -9.42
N LEU A 147 10.23 7.16 -9.98
CA LEU A 147 10.14 5.70 -9.90
C LEU A 147 11.30 5.04 -10.65
N GLU A 148 12.13 4.29 -9.93
CA GLU A 148 13.30 3.58 -10.47
C GLU A 148 13.04 2.08 -10.62
N LYS A 149 12.32 1.50 -9.66
CA LYS A 149 12.02 0.06 -9.57
C LYS A 149 10.53 -0.16 -9.47
N PHE A 150 10.05 -1.08 -10.29
CA PHE A 150 8.64 -1.44 -10.32
C PHE A 150 8.49 -2.95 -10.45
N SER A 151 7.80 -3.57 -9.49
CA SER A 151 7.61 -5.02 -9.43
C SER A 151 6.15 -5.36 -9.20
N ILE A 152 5.58 -6.20 -10.05
CA ILE A 152 4.20 -6.67 -9.95
C ILE A 152 4.17 -8.18 -9.98
N GLU A 153 3.37 -8.74 -9.09
CA GLU A 153 3.05 -10.15 -9.04
C GLU A 153 1.54 -10.35 -8.93
N PHE A 154 0.91 -10.90 -9.98
CA PHE A 154 -0.52 -11.23 -9.93
C PHE A 154 -0.75 -12.62 -9.35
N PHE A 155 -1.69 -12.73 -8.41
CA PHE A 155 -1.98 -13.97 -7.69
C PHE A 155 -3.24 -14.65 -8.24
N LYS A 156 -3.11 -15.87 -8.79
CA LYS A 156 -4.23 -16.78 -9.17
C LYS A 156 -5.33 -16.16 -10.04
N GLN A 157 -5.01 -15.18 -10.89
CA GLN A 157 -5.96 -14.60 -11.85
C GLN A 157 -5.80 -15.27 -13.22
N ILE A 158 -6.89 -15.88 -13.72
CA ILE A 158 -6.92 -16.52 -15.05
C ILE A 158 -6.93 -15.45 -16.15
N THR A 159 -7.63 -14.34 -15.90
CA THR A 159 -7.74 -13.19 -16.80
C THR A 159 -7.52 -11.90 -16.00
N PHE A 160 -6.78 -10.97 -16.59
CA PHE A 160 -6.61 -9.63 -16.04
C PHE A 160 -6.59 -8.62 -17.20
N SER A 161 -7.21 -7.46 -16.97
CA SER A 161 -7.13 -6.30 -17.84
C SER A 161 -6.43 -5.20 -17.09
N VAL A 162 -5.32 -4.72 -17.62
CA VAL A 162 -4.45 -3.73 -16.95
C VAL A 162 -4.12 -2.51 -17.82
N PRO A 163 -5.14 -1.83 -18.39
CA PRO A 163 -4.92 -0.70 -19.30
C PRO A 163 -4.31 0.52 -18.59
N ARG A 164 -4.69 0.81 -17.34
CA ARG A 164 -4.18 1.99 -16.62
C ARG A 164 -2.76 1.75 -16.13
N LEU A 165 -2.41 0.51 -15.80
CA LEU A 165 -1.03 0.12 -15.56
C LEU A 165 -0.16 0.35 -16.81
N ALA A 166 -0.65 -0.07 -17.99
CA ALA A 166 0.08 0.17 -19.24
C ALA A 166 0.29 1.66 -19.49
N GLN A 167 -0.73 2.49 -19.24
CA GLN A 167 -0.63 3.95 -19.30
C GLN A 167 0.37 4.50 -18.27
N PHE A 168 0.29 4.07 -17.02
CA PHE A 168 1.21 4.46 -15.95
C PHE A 168 2.67 4.16 -16.32
N MET A 169 2.94 2.97 -16.84
CA MET A 169 4.27 2.60 -17.32
C MET A 169 4.71 3.45 -18.51
N ASN A 170 3.78 3.84 -19.40
CA ASN A 170 4.08 4.69 -20.55
C ASN A 170 4.32 6.16 -20.18
N CYS A 171 3.58 6.70 -19.20
CA CYS A 171 3.74 8.07 -18.71
C CYS A 171 5.03 8.24 -17.90
N ASN A 172 5.48 7.18 -17.23
CA ASN A 172 6.75 7.17 -16.49
C ASN A 172 7.97 6.78 -17.37
N LYS A 173 7.85 6.78 -18.71
CA LYS A 173 8.98 6.57 -19.65
C LYS A 173 9.99 7.73 -19.71
N ALA A 174 9.94 8.68 -18.79
CA ALA A 174 11.14 9.45 -18.46
C ALA A 174 12.28 8.46 -18.10
N PRO A 175 13.56 8.77 -18.32
CA PRO A 175 14.70 7.83 -18.26
C PRO A 175 15.00 7.19 -16.87
N GLN A 176 14.03 7.16 -15.96
CA GLN A 176 14.21 6.88 -14.55
C GLN A 176 13.84 5.45 -14.15
N VAL A 177 12.85 4.80 -14.80
CA VAL A 177 12.51 3.40 -14.48
C VAL A 177 13.59 2.47 -15.03
N ARG A 178 14.48 2.02 -14.16
CA ARG A 178 15.64 1.16 -14.48
C ARG A 178 15.29 -0.32 -14.46
N GLN A 179 14.27 -0.71 -13.70
CA GLN A 179 13.91 -2.11 -13.52
C GLN A 179 12.39 -2.27 -13.43
N CYS A 180 11.81 -3.01 -14.38
CA CYS A 180 10.41 -3.39 -14.38
C CYS A 180 10.31 -4.92 -14.44
N GLN A 181 9.58 -5.52 -13.49
CA GLN A 181 9.33 -6.95 -13.45
C GLN A 181 7.85 -7.23 -13.24
N VAL A 182 7.23 -7.97 -14.16
CA VAL A 182 5.85 -8.45 -14.03
C VAL A 182 5.88 -9.97 -14.01
N ARG A 183 5.34 -10.57 -12.94
CA ARG A 183 5.21 -12.01 -12.77
C ARG A 183 3.73 -12.39 -12.63
N VAL A 184 3.37 -13.54 -13.20
CA VAL A 184 2.03 -14.11 -13.09
C VAL A 184 2.19 -15.54 -12.59
N PHE A 185 1.65 -15.82 -11.41
CA PHE A 185 1.60 -17.18 -10.87
C PHE A 185 0.22 -17.78 -11.18
N ARG A 186 0.23 -18.83 -12.00
CA ARG A 186 -0.95 -19.63 -12.34
C ARG A 186 -1.21 -20.67 -11.27
#